data_AF-A0A1M6H6H3-F1
#
_entry.id   AF-A0A1M6H6H3-F1
#
_cell.length_a   1.000
_cell.length_b   1.000
_cell.length_c   1.000
_cell.angle_alpha   90.00
_cell.angle_beta   90.00
_cell.angle_gamma   90.00
#
_symmetry.space_group_name_H-M   'P 1'
#
loop_
_entity.id
_entity.type
_entity.pdbx_description
1 polymer ?
#
loop_
_entity_poly.entity_id
_entity_poly.type
_entity_poly.pdbx_seq_one_letter_code
_entity_poly.pdbx_strand_id
1 'polypeptide(L)'
;MRMEETARTFFEACETGGGWAACAPFCHDGARFHCQADALADVTTLAAYADWMKGLLTPIPDGRYDLTAFAVDTGRRTVVATAVFRGTQTGLGGPAAPTGKTVASDYAYVMVFDGDRIAGMTKIWNYGHALRQLGWA
;
A
#
# COMPACT_ATOMS: atom_id res chain seq x y z
N MET A 1 15.68 -15.62 0.10
CA MET A 1 15.96 -14.22 -0.29
C MET A 1 16.35 -13.41 0.93
N ARG A 2 17.14 -12.33 0.79
CA ARG A 2 17.36 -11.41 1.92
C ARG A 2 16.07 -10.62 2.18
N MET A 3 15.74 -10.31 3.43
CA MET A 3 14.50 -9.57 3.80
C MET A 3 14.26 -8.32 2.95
N GLU A 4 15.34 -7.58 2.64
CA GLU A 4 15.28 -6.39 1.80
C GLU A 4 14.74 -6.69 0.39
N GLU A 5 15.24 -7.75 -0.24
CA GLU A 5 14.85 -8.16 -1.60
C GLU A 5 13.37 -8.57 -1.61
N THR A 6 12.95 -9.42 -0.65
CA THR A 6 11.54 -9.85 -0.51
C THR A 6 10.63 -8.64 -0.32
N ALA A 7 10.99 -7.73 0.58
CA ALA A 7 10.19 -6.55 0.87
C ALA A 7 10.09 -5.62 -0.35
N ARG A 8 11.18 -5.46 -1.12
CA ARG A 8 11.22 -4.58 -2.30
C ARG A 8 10.35 -5.13 -3.42
N THR A 9 10.41 -6.43 -3.69
CA THR A 9 9.56 -7.06 -4.70
C THR A 9 8.09 -7.06 -4.29
N PHE A 10 7.79 -7.31 -3.01
CA PHE A 10 6.44 -7.17 -2.47
C PHE A 10 5.91 -5.73 -2.63
N PHE A 11 6.71 -4.73 -2.25
CA PHE A 11 6.34 -3.31 -2.34
C PHE A 11 5.99 -2.94 -3.77
N GLU A 12 6.85 -3.27 -4.73
CA GLU A 12 6.61 -3.02 -6.16
C GLU A 12 5.32 -3.68 -6.65
N ALA A 13 5.15 -4.98 -6.36
CA ALA A 13 3.97 -5.74 -6.79
C ALA A 13 2.66 -5.17 -6.21
N CYS A 14 2.69 -4.70 -4.97
CA CYS A 14 1.53 -4.12 -4.30
C CYS A 14 1.20 -2.73 -4.87
N GLU A 15 2.19 -1.84 -4.96
CA GLU A 15 1.97 -0.45 -5.36
C GLU A 15 1.67 -0.27 -6.84
N THR A 16 2.08 -1.22 -7.68
CA THR A 16 1.75 -1.22 -9.12
C THR A 16 0.43 -1.96 -9.43
N GLY A 17 -0.34 -2.36 -8.41
CA GLY A 17 -1.66 -2.94 -8.58
C GLY A 17 -1.66 -4.41 -9.00
N GLY A 18 -0.61 -5.17 -8.69
CA GLY A 18 -0.54 -6.61 -8.95
C GLY A 18 -1.57 -7.44 -8.16
N GLY A 19 -2.12 -6.88 -7.08
CA GLY A 19 -3.09 -7.55 -6.20
C GLY A 19 -2.46 -8.69 -5.40
N TRP A 20 -3.30 -9.47 -4.72
CA TRP A 20 -2.81 -10.56 -3.88
C TRP A 20 -2.06 -11.64 -4.68
N ALA A 21 -2.50 -11.96 -5.89
CA ALA A 21 -1.85 -12.97 -6.73
C ALA A 21 -0.36 -12.68 -6.96
N ALA A 22 0.01 -11.42 -7.14
CA ALA A 22 1.41 -11.01 -7.28
C ALA A 22 2.15 -10.92 -5.94
N CYS A 23 1.44 -10.60 -4.85
CA CYS A 23 2.04 -10.40 -3.52
C CYS A 23 2.21 -11.69 -2.71
N ALA A 24 1.37 -12.71 -2.95
CA ALA A 24 1.29 -13.93 -2.17
C ALA A 24 2.64 -14.67 -2.00
N PRO A 25 3.52 -14.78 -3.02
CA PRO A 25 4.80 -15.47 -2.88
C PRO A 25 5.73 -14.89 -1.81
N PHE A 26 5.52 -13.63 -1.42
CA PHE A 26 6.37 -12.91 -0.45
C PHE A 26 5.81 -12.93 0.97
N CYS A 27 4.60 -13.47 1.16
CA CYS A 27 3.84 -13.36 2.40
C CYS A 27 3.58 -14.75 3.01
N HIS A 28 3.33 -14.78 4.31
CA HIS A 28 2.70 -15.93 4.96
C HIS A 28 1.19 -15.94 4.68
N ASP A 29 0.61 -17.13 4.70
CA ASP A 29 -0.84 -17.29 4.68
C ASP A 29 -1.43 -16.60 5.91
N GLY A 30 -2.47 -15.79 5.71
CA GLY A 30 -3.09 -15.02 6.79
C GLY A 30 -2.20 -13.90 7.35
N ALA A 31 -1.18 -13.43 6.61
CA ALA A 31 -0.40 -12.27 7.00
C ALA A 31 -1.30 -11.09 7.39
N ARG A 32 -1.09 -10.55 8.58
CA ARG A 32 -1.95 -9.50 9.15
C ARG A 32 -1.74 -8.16 8.45
N PHE A 33 -2.79 -7.36 8.37
CA PHE A 33 -2.72 -5.97 7.95
C PHE A 33 -3.31 -5.06 9.03
N HIS A 34 -2.69 -3.89 9.20
CA HIS A 34 -3.18 -2.87 10.11
C HIS A 34 -3.04 -1.48 9.47
N CYS A 35 -4.10 -0.68 9.57
CA CYS A 35 -4.10 0.72 9.23
C CYS A 35 -5.14 1.45 10.09
N GLN A 36 -4.88 2.71 10.45
CA GLN A 36 -5.81 3.54 11.22
C GLN A 36 -6.71 4.41 10.33
N ALA A 37 -6.53 4.35 9.01
CA ALA A 37 -7.35 5.10 8.07
C ALA A 37 -8.75 4.47 7.96
N ASP A 38 -9.81 5.28 8.09
CA ASP A 38 -11.19 4.80 8.03
C ASP A 38 -11.51 4.08 6.70
N ALA A 39 -10.89 4.51 5.60
CA ALA A 39 -11.02 3.87 4.29
C ALA A 39 -10.53 2.40 4.26
N LEU A 40 -9.79 1.97 5.28
CA LEU A 40 -9.22 0.63 5.43
C LEU A 40 -9.62 -0.03 6.77
N ALA A 41 -10.63 0.49 7.47
CA ALA A 41 -11.01 0.02 8.81
C ALA A 41 -11.36 -1.48 8.87
N ASP A 42 -12.02 -1.99 7.81
CA ASP A 42 -12.42 -3.40 7.71
C ASP A 42 -11.36 -4.29 7.05
N VAL A 43 -10.23 -3.73 6.63
CA VAL A 43 -9.13 -4.47 5.99
C VAL A 43 -8.19 -4.97 7.08
N THR A 44 -8.15 -6.29 7.29
CA THR A 44 -7.38 -6.92 8.38
C THR A 44 -6.30 -7.89 7.91
N THR A 45 -6.29 -8.22 6.61
CA THR A 45 -5.31 -9.13 6.01
C THR A 45 -4.53 -8.43 4.91
N LEU A 46 -3.28 -8.87 4.73
CA LEU A 46 -2.40 -8.31 3.69
C LEU A 46 -2.90 -8.65 2.28
N ALA A 47 -3.59 -9.79 2.14
CA ALA A 47 -4.28 -10.16 0.91
C ALA A 47 -5.38 -9.16 0.53
N ALA A 48 -6.29 -8.87 1.47
CA ALA A 48 -7.35 -7.89 1.24
C ALA A 48 -6.78 -6.50 0.94
N TYR A 49 -5.69 -6.11 1.61
CA TYR A 49 -5.01 -4.86 1.34
C TYR A 49 -4.38 -4.80 -0.07
N ALA A 50 -3.71 -5.86 -0.52
CA ALA A 50 -3.11 -5.92 -1.85
C ALA A 50 -4.18 -5.79 -2.95
N ASP A 51 -5.33 -6.46 -2.79
CA ASP A 51 -6.45 -6.34 -3.71
C ASP A 51 -7.13 -4.97 -3.63
N TRP A 52 -7.19 -4.35 -2.45
CA TRP A 52 -7.64 -2.97 -2.31
C TRP A 52 -6.74 -1.99 -3.08
N MET A 53 -5.41 -2.14 -2.99
CA MET A 53 -4.46 -1.33 -3.77
C MET A 53 -4.64 -1.50 -5.28
N LYS A 54 -4.85 -2.73 -5.74
CA LYS A 54 -5.21 -3.00 -7.14
C LYS A 54 -6.51 -2.29 -7.53
N GLY A 55 -7.53 -2.32 -6.67
CA GLY A 55 -8.79 -1.61 -6.87
C GLY A 55 -8.61 -0.09 -6.97
N LEU A 56 -7.76 0.49 -6.12
CA LEU A 56 -7.49 1.94 -6.08
C LEU A 56 -6.95 2.49 -7.40
N LEU A 57 -6.20 1.69 -8.17
CA LEU A 57 -5.71 2.10 -9.50
C LEU A 57 -6.79 2.12 -10.58
N THR A 58 -8.04 1.72 -10.27
CA THR A 58 -9.17 1.90 -11.20
C THR A 58 -9.62 3.37 -11.26
N PRO A 59 -9.97 4.03 -10.12
CA PRO A 59 -10.31 5.45 -10.14
C PRO A 59 -9.11 6.37 -10.36
N ILE A 60 -7.89 5.90 -10.09
CA ILE A 60 -6.63 6.65 -10.22
C ILE A 60 -5.66 5.86 -11.13
N PRO A 61 -5.91 5.82 -12.46
CA PRO A 61 -5.21 4.92 -13.39
C PRO A 61 -3.74 5.28 -13.63
N ASP A 62 -3.33 6.52 -13.38
CA ASP A 62 -1.93 6.97 -13.39
C ASP A 62 -1.29 6.93 -11.99
N GLY A 63 -1.93 6.22 -11.06
CA GLY A 63 -1.47 6.02 -9.70
C GLY A 63 -0.08 5.39 -9.68
N ARG A 64 0.82 6.01 -8.93
CA ARG A 64 2.21 5.59 -8.77
C ARG A 64 2.74 6.00 -7.41
N TYR A 65 3.89 5.45 -7.05
CA TYR A 65 4.61 5.84 -5.86
C TYR A 65 5.91 6.56 -6.22
N ASP A 66 6.32 7.51 -5.39
CA ASP A 66 7.68 8.02 -5.33
C ASP A 66 8.33 7.52 -4.03
N LEU A 67 9.26 6.56 -4.13
CA LEU A 67 9.93 5.99 -2.96
C LEU A 67 10.89 7.03 -2.34
N THR A 68 10.77 7.27 -1.04
CA THR A 68 11.56 8.28 -0.32
C THR A 68 12.59 7.66 0.63
N ALA A 69 12.28 6.52 1.23
CA ALA A 69 13.24 5.75 2.02
C ALA A 69 12.90 4.27 2.04
N PHE A 70 13.92 3.43 2.19
CA PHE A 70 13.79 1.99 2.36
C PHE A 70 14.88 1.50 3.31
N ALA A 71 14.51 0.92 4.44
CA ALA A 71 15.44 0.54 5.50
C ALA A 71 15.09 -0.81 6.12
N VAL A 72 16.11 -1.58 6.50
CA VAL A 72 15.98 -2.88 7.17
C VAL A 72 16.42 -2.73 8.63
N ASP A 73 15.56 -3.12 9.57
CA ASP A 73 15.91 -3.33 10.98
C ASP A 73 15.95 -4.84 11.24
N THR A 74 17.15 -5.41 11.21
CA THR A 74 17.38 -6.84 11.42
C THR A 74 17.05 -7.27 12.85
N GLY A 75 17.30 -6.41 13.84
CA GLY A 75 17.04 -6.69 15.25
C GLY A 75 15.54 -6.84 15.55
N ARG A 76 14.70 -6.06 14.85
CA ARG A 76 13.23 -6.17 14.95
C ARG A 76 12.60 -7.04 13.87
N ARG A 77 13.39 -7.49 12.89
CA ARG A 77 12.94 -8.22 11.70
C ARG A 77 11.89 -7.43 10.92
N THR A 78 12.13 -6.14 10.75
CA THR A 78 11.22 -5.26 10.01
C THR A 78 11.90 -4.60 8.82
N VAL A 79 11.10 -4.28 7.82
CA VAL A 79 11.50 -3.41 6.71
C VAL A 79 10.55 -2.23 6.66
N VAL A 80 11.12 -1.03 6.63
CA VAL A 80 10.38 0.22 6.54
C VAL A 80 10.54 0.78 5.13
N ALA A 81 9.43 1.02 4.45
CA ALA A 81 9.37 1.76 3.20
C ALA A 81 8.54 3.02 3.41
N THR A 82 9.01 4.15 2.91
CA THR A 82 8.26 5.42 2.92
C THR A 82 8.16 5.95 1.51
N ALA A 83 7.02 6.50 1.14
CA ALA A 83 6.77 6.94 -0.23
C ALA A 83 5.65 7.98 -0.28
N VAL A 84 5.55 8.66 -1.42
CA VAL A 84 4.45 9.55 -1.77
C VAL A 84 3.59 8.87 -2.83
N PHE A 85 2.31 8.64 -2.54
CA PHE A 85 1.37 8.17 -3.56
C PHE A 85 0.92 9.37 -4.39
N ARG A 86 1.02 9.25 -5.72
CA ARG A 86 0.61 10.28 -6.67
C ARG A 86 -0.31 9.73 -7.73
N GLY A 87 -1.23 10.56 -8.20
CA GLY A 87 -2.07 10.24 -9.35
C GLY A 87 -3.17 11.27 -9.55
N THR A 88 -4.03 11.01 -10.53
CA THR A 88 -5.14 11.86 -10.95
C THR A 88 -6.42 11.05 -11.02
N GLN A 89 -7.48 11.54 -10.37
CA GLN A 89 -8.76 10.83 -10.30
C GLN A 89 -9.58 11.03 -11.59
N THR A 90 -9.29 10.22 -12.60
CA THR A 90 -9.92 10.26 -13.93
C THR A 90 -10.76 9.03 -14.24
N GLY A 91 -10.55 7.93 -13.51
CA GLY A 91 -11.25 6.67 -13.70
C GLY A 91 -12.54 6.56 -12.88
N LEU A 92 -13.37 5.57 -13.22
CA LEU A 92 -14.57 5.23 -12.45
C LEU A 92 -14.20 4.44 -11.17
N GLY A 93 -15.16 4.29 -10.25
CA GLY A 93 -14.97 3.50 -9.02
C GLY A 93 -14.60 4.31 -7.77
N GLY A 94 -14.54 5.64 -7.88
CA GLY A 94 -14.52 6.53 -6.72
C GLY A 94 -15.93 6.71 -6.11
N PRO A 95 -16.06 7.44 -5.00
CA PRO A 95 -17.36 7.70 -4.35
C PRO A 95 -18.32 8.57 -5.18
N ALA A 96 -17.80 9.24 -6.22
CA ALA A 96 -18.54 10.11 -7.12
C ALA A 96 -17.96 10.04 -8.54
N ALA A 97 -18.51 10.87 -9.45
CA ALA A 97 -17.97 11.03 -10.80
C ALA A 97 -16.49 11.48 -10.77
N PRO A 98 -15.69 11.15 -11.81
CA PRO A 98 -14.30 11.57 -11.89
C PRO A 98 -14.11 13.07 -11.67
N THR A 99 -13.33 13.43 -10.66
CA THR A 99 -13.12 14.80 -10.21
C THR A 99 -12.03 15.53 -11.00
N GLY A 100 -11.16 14.79 -11.68
CA GLY A 100 -9.99 15.34 -12.38
C GLY A 100 -8.91 15.89 -11.46
N LYS A 101 -9.05 15.74 -10.14
CA LYS A 101 -8.09 16.25 -9.16
C LYS A 101 -6.89 15.32 -9.01
N THR A 102 -5.74 15.91 -8.69
CA THR A 102 -4.51 15.18 -8.39
C THR A 102 -4.34 14.97 -6.90
N VAL A 103 -3.63 13.90 -6.54
CA VAL A 103 -3.25 13.57 -5.17
C VAL A 103 -1.73 13.44 -5.06
N ALA A 104 -1.20 13.83 -3.92
CA ALA A 104 0.16 13.57 -3.47
C ALA A 104 0.11 13.37 -1.95
N SER A 105 0.21 12.12 -1.48
CA SER A 105 0.06 11.79 -0.07
C SER A 105 1.18 10.90 0.42
N ASP A 106 1.89 11.33 1.46
CA ASP A 106 2.89 10.51 2.15
C ASP A 106 2.24 9.31 2.86
N TYR A 107 2.97 8.20 2.85
CA TYR A 107 2.66 7.00 3.61
C TYR A 107 3.93 6.20 3.91
N ALA A 108 3.81 5.26 4.86
CA ALA A 108 4.84 4.30 5.21
C ALA A 108 4.27 2.89 5.34
N TYR A 109 5.07 1.90 4.95
CA TYR A 109 4.90 0.50 5.33
C TYR A 109 5.92 0.11 6.36
N VAL A 110 5.45 -0.55 7.41
CA VAL A 110 6.28 -1.31 8.35
C VAL A 110 5.95 -2.78 8.14
N MET A 111 6.77 -3.46 7.34
CA MET A 111 6.64 -4.88 7.02
C MET A 111 7.36 -5.71 8.09
N VAL A 112 6.64 -6.62 8.74
CA VAL A 112 7.16 -7.51 9.78
C VAL A 112 7.41 -8.88 9.18
N PHE A 113 8.63 -9.39 9.35
CA PHE A 113 9.04 -10.68 8.82
C PHE A 113 9.00 -11.78 9.86
N ASP A 114 8.60 -12.97 9.42
CA ASP A 114 8.92 -14.23 10.07
C ASP A 114 9.52 -15.20 9.05
N GLY A 115 10.60 -15.87 9.41
CA GLY A 115 11.56 -16.44 8.46
C GLY A 115 12.00 -15.42 7.40
N ASP A 116 11.75 -15.77 6.14
CA ASP A 116 12.08 -15.05 4.92
C ASP A 116 10.85 -14.39 4.25
N ARG A 117 9.67 -14.46 4.88
CA ARG A 117 8.40 -13.96 4.36
C ARG A 117 7.73 -12.96 5.30
N ILE A 118 6.84 -12.14 4.73
CA ILE A 118 6.10 -11.11 5.44
C ILE A 118 4.97 -11.77 6.23
N ALA A 119 5.00 -11.66 7.57
CA ALA A 119 3.95 -12.14 8.47
C ALA A 119 2.92 -11.06 8.79
N GLY A 120 3.23 -9.79 8.49
CA GLY A 120 2.26 -8.71 8.56
C GLY A 120 2.80 -7.36 8.16
N MET A 121 1.90 -6.39 8.02
CA MET A 121 2.25 -5.04 7.65
C MET A 121 1.38 -4.03 8.38
N THR A 122 2.00 -2.94 8.84
CA THR A 122 1.28 -1.73 9.24
C THR A 122 1.45 -0.68 8.15
N LYS A 123 0.34 -0.12 7.64
CA LYS A 123 0.34 1.07 6.79
C LYS A 123 0.04 2.30 7.64
N ILE A 124 0.93 3.27 7.58
CA ILE A 124 0.75 4.61 8.15
C ILE A 124 0.49 5.54 6.97
N TRP A 125 -0.67 6.18 6.92
CA TRP A 125 -1.07 6.95 5.74
C TRP A 125 -1.79 8.23 6.14
N ASN A 126 -1.41 9.33 5.49
CA ASN A 126 -2.11 10.62 5.59
C ASN A 126 -3.45 10.59 4.81
N TYR A 127 -4.35 9.67 5.18
CA TYR A 127 -5.57 9.39 4.41
C TYR A 127 -6.48 10.62 4.27
N GLY A 128 -6.73 11.35 5.36
CA GLY A 128 -7.57 12.55 5.33
C GLY A 128 -7.00 13.65 4.42
N HIS A 129 -5.67 13.73 4.27
CA HIS A 129 -5.04 14.62 3.30
C HIS A 129 -5.31 14.17 1.86
N ALA A 130 -5.11 12.88 1.57
CA ALA A 130 -5.36 12.31 0.26
C ALA A 130 -6.82 12.48 -0.18
N LEU A 131 -7.78 12.18 0.70
CA LEU A 131 -9.21 12.27 0.41
C LEU A 131 -9.64 13.71 0.08
N ARG A 132 -9.16 14.72 0.82
CA ARG A 132 -9.46 16.13 0.53
C ARG A 132 -8.89 16.57 -0.81
N GLN A 133 -7.68 16.15 -1.16
CA GLN A 133 -7.09 16.44 -2.47
C GLN A 133 -7.89 15.82 -3.61
N LEU A 134 -8.39 14.60 -3.42
CA LEU A 134 -9.26 13.91 -4.38
C LEU A 134 -10.69 14.48 -4.39
N GLY A 135 -11.06 15.35 -3.44
CA GLY A 135 -12.43 15.86 -3.29
C GLY A 135 -13.43 14.81 -2.80
N TRP A 136 -12.96 13.80 -2.06
CA TRP A 136 -13.77 12.72 -1.49
C TRP A 136 -14.17 12.97 -0.02
N ALA A 137 -13.65 14.05 0.57
CA ALA A 137 -13.94 14.51 1.93
C ALA A 137 -13.86 16.04 2.02
#